data_AF-A0A7I8VK48-F1
#
_entry.id   AF-A0A7I8VK48-F1
#
_cell.length_a   1.000
_cell.length_b   1.000
_cell.length_c   1.000
_cell.angle_alpha   90.00
_cell.angle_beta   90.00
_cell.angle_gamma   90.00
#
_symmetry.space_group_name_H-M   'P 1'
#
loop_
_entity.id
_entity.type
_entity.pdbx_description
1 polymer ?
#
loop_
_entity_poly.entity_id
_entity_poly.type
_entity_poly.pdbx_seq_one_letter_code
_entity_poly.pdbx_strand_id
1 'polypeptide(L)'
;MFVETTIKVIHSLCPEDCHGEICWKPTNVSNFDRMKVVTAFCPDKKHEAKRICDFSRGWKRSNTTECTSPPVKDLLDQMEINNVSSSEVGIKIANETKNTMEYSGNIRTYSIILEHLSQQLGDVSDNNITSFAVLDTANNLLDESKEADWEQFSVKKKMTIVSKILTSVENTVVSLVNETDGDLSLIQKDNFALEAKLIRADEKVLKDFKYIPPPILNNNTKEASDANQKSITIPKDTLDTITSSKENLTLIFTEYNDIEKLLQPIQSDNVERILNSKIISASLLKANKRVSGPFEGFIYYTKQLMEFINAHSGIFH
;
A
#
# COMPACT_ATOMS: atom_id res chain seq x y z
N MET A 1 -15.90 60.29 23.22
CA MET A 1 -14.67 60.24 22.39
C MET A 1 -14.61 58.83 21.82
N PHE A 2 -15.08 58.63 20.59
CA PHE A 2 -15.02 57.31 19.94
C PHE A 2 -13.63 57.16 19.34
N VAL A 3 -12.88 56.15 19.80
CA VAL A 3 -11.61 55.79 19.20
C VAL A 3 -11.93 54.99 17.94
N GLU A 4 -11.75 55.62 16.79
CA GLU A 4 -11.91 54.98 15.49
C GLU A 4 -10.69 54.09 15.24
N THR A 5 -10.79 52.81 15.61
CA THR A 5 -9.72 51.85 15.36
C THR A 5 -9.73 51.49 13.88
N THR A 6 -8.86 52.11 13.08
CA THR A 6 -8.66 51.74 11.68
C THR A 6 -7.96 50.39 11.61
N ILE A 7 -8.72 49.34 11.31
CA ILE A 7 -8.19 48.00 11.08
C ILE A 7 -7.55 47.95 9.68
N LYS A 8 -6.22 47.78 9.60
CA LYS A 8 -5.52 47.59 8.31
C LYS A 8 -5.67 46.14 7.84
N VAL A 9 -6.13 45.96 6.60
CA VAL A 9 -6.13 44.66 5.92
C VAL A 9 -4.74 44.44 5.31
N ILE A 10 -4.06 43.38 5.74
CA ILE A 10 -2.77 42.95 5.18
C ILE A 10 -3.06 41.78 4.25
N HIS A 11 -2.43 41.79 3.08
CA HIS A 11 -2.52 40.71 2.10
C HIS A 11 -1.20 39.95 2.04
N SER A 12 -1.31 38.65 1.82
CA SER A 12 -0.20 37.77 1.47
C SER A 12 -0.53 37.09 0.15
N LEU A 13 0.48 36.88 -0.68
CA LEU A 13 0.35 36.31 -2.01
C LEU A 13 1.01 34.93 -2.02
N CYS A 14 0.23 33.91 -2.36
CA CYS A 14 0.82 32.67 -2.84
C CYS A 14 1.14 32.84 -4.33
N PRO A 15 2.42 32.75 -4.74
CA PRO A 15 2.82 32.97 -6.13
C PRO A 15 2.28 31.87 -7.05
N GLU A 16 2.41 32.05 -8.35
CA GLU A 16 2.21 30.94 -9.28
C GLU A 16 3.20 29.81 -8.96
N ASP A 17 2.71 28.58 -8.96
CA ASP A 17 3.52 27.39 -8.69
C ASP A 17 2.97 26.23 -9.52
N CYS A 18 3.84 25.45 -10.15
CA CYS A 18 3.44 24.30 -10.97
C CYS A 18 4.12 23.04 -10.44
N HIS A 19 3.32 22.00 -10.23
CA HIS A 19 3.82 20.67 -9.88
C HIS A 19 3.38 19.70 -10.97
N GLY A 20 4.32 19.28 -11.81
CA GLY A 20 3.99 18.54 -13.03
C GLY A 20 3.19 19.41 -14.00
N GLU A 21 2.06 18.89 -14.48
CA GLU A 21 1.13 19.60 -15.35
C GLU A 21 0.06 20.41 -14.58
N ILE A 22 0.09 20.39 -13.24
CA ILE A 22 -0.86 21.12 -12.40
C ILE A 22 -0.26 22.46 -12.00
N CYS A 23 -0.82 23.55 -12.55
CA CYS A 23 -0.42 24.92 -12.22
C CYS A 23 -1.44 25.62 -11.32
N TRP A 24 -0.95 26.15 -10.20
CA TRP A 24 -1.70 26.91 -9.21
C TRP A 24 -1.60 28.39 -9.51
N LYS A 25 -2.73 29.01 -9.80
CA LYS A 25 -2.77 30.46 -10.10
C LYS A 25 -2.38 31.29 -8.87
N PRO A 26 -1.73 32.45 -9.06
CA PRO A 26 -1.47 33.40 -7.98
C PRO A 26 -2.72 33.68 -7.17
N THR A 27 -2.62 33.54 -5.84
CA THR A 27 -3.77 33.62 -4.94
C THR A 27 -3.48 34.55 -3.77
N ASN A 28 -4.30 35.59 -3.64
CA ASN A 28 -4.26 36.50 -2.50
C ASN A 28 -5.11 35.97 -1.34
N VAL A 29 -4.56 36.07 -0.14
CA VAL A 29 -5.22 35.80 1.15
C VAL A 29 -5.00 36.99 2.08
N SER A 30 -5.89 37.19 3.05
CA SER A 30 -5.81 38.34 3.96
C SER A 30 -5.69 37.89 5.41
N ASN A 31 -5.37 38.82 6.30
CA ASN A 31 -5.37 38.56 7.73
C ASN A 31 -6.76 38.22 8.31
N PHE A 32 -7.84 38.52 7.59
CA PHE A 32 -9.23 38.16 7.93
C PHE A 32 -9.68 36.85 7.30
N ASP A 33 -9.23 36.58 6.07
CA ASP A 33 -9.44 35.34 5.34
C ASP A 33 -8.11 34.62 5.17
N ARG A 34 -7.68 33.99 6.27
CA ARG A 34 -6.31 33.49 6.46
C ARG A 34 -5.96 32.29 5.59
N MET A 35 -6.96 31.61 5.03
CA MET A 35 -6.76 30.41 4.23
C MET A 35 -7.75 30.36 3.07
N LYS A 36 -7.25 30.11 1.87
CA LYS A 36 -8.07 29.94 0.67
C LYS A 36 -7.75 28.62 0.00
N VAL A 37 -8.78 27.79 -0.20
CA VAL A 37 -8.69 26.58 -1.01
C VAL A 37 -8.74 26.98 -2.48
N VAL A 38 -7.77 26.51 -3.24
CA VAL A 38 -7.64 26.72 -4.67
C VAL A 38 -7.76 25.37 -5.35
N THR A 39 -8.45 25.37 -6.48
CA THR A 39 -8.71 24.17 -7.28
C THR A 39 -8.01 24.32 -8.62
N ALA A 40 -7.33 23.27 -9.05
CA ALA A 40 -6.77 23.10 -10.38
C ALA A 40 -7.24 21.76 -10.94
N PHE A 41 -7.05 21.53 -12.24
CA PHE A 41 -7.40 20.25 -12.85
C PHE A 41 -6.18 19.33 -12.92
N CYS A 42 -6.40 18.04 -12.70
CA CYS A 42 -5.42 17.00 -12.97
C CYS A 42 -5.11 16.93 -14.49
N PRO A 43 -4.02 16.25 -14.91
CA PRO A 43 -3.65 16.10 -16.34
C PRO A 43 -4.80 15.60 -17.24
N ASP A 44 -5.65 14.73 -16.70
CA ASP A 44 -6.78 14.16 -17.43
C ASP A 44 -7.96 15.12 -17.64
N LYS A 45 -7.92 16.30 -17.02
CA LYS A 45 -8.96 17.34 -17.03
C LYS A 45 -10.34 16.88 -16.52
N LYS A 46 -10.41 15.72 -15.87
CA LYS A 46 -11.64 15.14 -15.30
C LYS A 46 -11.66 15.28 -13.79
N HIS A 47 -10.49 15.15 -13.16
CA HIS A 47 -10.36 15.23 -11.72
C HIS A 47 -9.80 16.58 -11.27
N GLU A 48 -10.16 16.98 -10.06
CA GLU A 48 -9.71 18.21 -9.44
C GLU A 48 -8.58 17.93 -8.43
N ALA A 49 -7.52 18.73 -8.50
CA ALA A 49 -6.53 18.86 -7.44
C ALA A 49 -6.88 20.07 -6.57
N LYS A 50 -6.62 19.96 -5.26
CA LYS A 50 -6.86 21.05 -4.32
C LYS A 50 -5.59 21.46 -3.61
N ARG A 51 -5.42 22.74 -3.32
CA ARG A 51 -4.29 23.26 -2.53
C ARG A 51 -4.75 24.41 -1.68
N ILE A 52 -4.12 24.61 -0.52
CA ILE A 52 -4.47 25.69 0.40
C ILE A 52 -3.39 26.77 0.33
N CYS A 53 -3.80 28.00 0.02
CA CYS A 53 -2.97 29.18 0.23
C CYS A 53 -3.21 29.69 1.65
N ASP A 54 -2.16 29.80 2.46
CA ASP A 54 -2.19 30.26 3.85
C ASP A 54 -1.48 31.61 3.97
N PHE A 55 -2.11 32.56 4.66
CA PHE A 55 -1.61 33.92 4.82
C PHE A 55 -0.19 33.98 5.39
N SER A 56 0.13 33.09 6.33
CA SER A 56 1.41 33.09 7.04
C SER A 56 2.47 32.17 6.45
N ARG A 57 2.04 31.11 5.75
CA ARG A 57 2.92 30.02 5.30
C ARG A 57 3.00 29.88 3.78
N GLY A 58 2.23 30.67 3.02
CA GLY A 58 2.13 30.52 1.57
C GLY A 58 1.39 29.23 1.20
N TRP A 59 1.81 28.58 0.12
CA TRP A 59 1.18 27.33 -0.30
C TRP A 59 1.44 26.19 0.67
N LYS A 60 0.36 25.59 1.19
CA LYS A 60 0.40 24.25 1.78
C LYS A 60 0.52 23.19 0.69
N ARG A 61 0.79 21.96 1.09
CA ARG A 61 0.82 20.82 0.17
C ARG A 61 -0.50 20.68 -0.58
N SER A 62 -0.42 20.30 -1.85
CA SER A 62 -1.59 19.95 -2.66
C SER A 62 -2.13 18.58 -2.23
N ASN A 63 -3.43 18.38 -2.44
CA ASN A 63 -4.08 17.09 -2.48
C ASN A 63 -4.21 16.69 -3.96
N THR A 64 -3.42 15.70 -4.37
CA THR A 64 -3.38 15.12 -5.72
C THR A 64 -3.78 13.65 -5.74
N THR A 65 -4.56 13.21 -4.74
CA THR A 65 -4.97 11.80 -4.58
C THR A 65 -5.84 11.26 -5.73
N GLU A 66 -6.48 12.14 -6.50
CA GLU A 66 -7.26 11.79 -7.68
C GLU A 66 -6.51 12.04 -9.00
N CYS A 67 -5.28 12.58 -8.93
CA CYS A 67 -4.48 12.83 -10.12
C CYS A 67 -3.54 11.66 -10.41
N THR A 68 -3.47 11.28 -11.67
CA THR A 68 -2.56 10.25 -12.18
C THR A 68 -1.72 10.85 -13.30
N SER A 69 -0.41 10.57 -13.30
CA SER A 69 0.49 11.00 -14.36
C SER A 69 0.11 10.32 -15.68
N PRO A 70 0.18 11.03 -16.83
CA PRO A 70 -0.10 10.44 -18.14
C PRO A 70 0.58 9.09 -18.41
N PRO A 71 1.90 8.89 -18.19
CA PRO A 71 2.53 7.60 -18.45
C PRO A 71 1.94 6.44 -17.63
N VAL A 72 1.57 6.70 -16.37
CA VAL A 72 0.97 5.69 -15.48
C VAL A 72 -0.43 5.31 -15.93
N LYS A 73 -1.19 6.31 -16.42
CA LYS A 73 -2.51 6.09 -16.98
C LYS A 73 -2.44 5.30 -18.30
N ASP A 74 -1.52 5.67 -19.18
CA ASP A 74 -1.31 4.98 -20.46
C ASP A 74 -0.94 3.49 -20.23
N LEU A 75 -0.16 3.20 -19.18
CA LEU A 75 0.14 1.81 -18.80
C LEU A 75 -1.11 1.04 -18.35
N LEU A 76 -1.95 1.65 -17.50
CA LEU A 76 -3.21 1.03 -17.08
C LEU A 76 -4.13 0.77 -18.30
N ASP A 77 -4.29 1.76 -19.17
CA ASP A 77 -5.13 1.66 -20.36
C ASP A 77 -4.60 0.55 -21.31
N GLN A 78 -3.27 0.43 -21.47
CA GLN A 78 -2.63 -0.63 -22.29
C GLN A 78 -2.88 -2.04 -21.73
N MET A 79 -2.94 -2.19 -20.41
CA MET A 79 -3.27 -3.47 -19.77
C MET A 79 -4.73 -3.87 -20.01
N GLU A 80 -5.67 -2.92 -19.90
CA GLU A 80 -7.09 -3.21 -20.07
C GLU A 80 -7.40 -3.76 -21.48
N ILE A 81 -6.64 -3.33 -22.49
CA ILE A 81 -6.77 -3.79 -23.89
C ILE A 81 -5.83 -4.95 -24.24
N ASN A 82 -5.08 -5.51 -23.27
CA ASN A 82 -4.09 -6.59 -23.44
C ASN A 82 -3.05 -6.32 -24.56
N ASN A 83 -2.65 -5.05 -24.74
CA ASN A 83 -1.75 -4.65 -25.82
C ASN A 83 -0.27 -4.64 -25.40
N VAL A 84 0.03 -5.10 -24.18
CA VAL A 84 1.38 -5.14 -23.60
C VAL A 84 1.50 -6.40 -22.74
N SER A 85 2.68 -7.01 -22.70
CA SER A 85 2.92 -8.19 -21.87
C SER A 85 2.99 -7.82 -20.38
N SER A 86 2.53 -8.71 -19.50
CA SER A 86 2.56 -8.48 -18.04
C SER A 86 3.99 -8.28 -17.52
N SER A 87 4.98 -8.92 -18.15
CA SER A 87 6.41 -8.75 -17.80
C SER A 87 6.92 -7.36 -18.17
N GLU A 88 6.57 -6.84 -19.35
CA GLU A 88 6.92 -5.47 -19.75
C GLU A 88 6.30 -4.42 -18.84
N VAL A 89 5.01 -4.57 -18.49
CA VAL A 89 4.34 -3.68 -17.54
C VAL A 89 5.02 -3.74 -16.18
N GLY A 90 5.26 -4.96 -15.67
CA GLY A 90 5.93 -5.17 -14.39
C GLY A 90 7.27 -4.43 -14.31
N ILE A 91 8.13 -4.60 -15.32
CA ILE A 91 9.44 -3.92 -15.37
C ILE A 91 9.29 -2.41 -15.38
N LYS A 92 8.33 -1.87 -16.14
CA LYS A 92 8.07 -0.42 -16.19
C LYS A 92 7.65 0.12 -14.83
N ILE A 93 6.65 -0.48 -14.18
CA ILE A 93 6.17 0.01 -12.88
C ILE A 93 7.22 -0.14 -11.77
N ALA A 94 8.02 -1.21 -11.79
CA ALA A 94 9.09 -1.43 -10.81
C ALA A 94 10.19 -0.37 -10.93
N ASN A 95 10.42 0.17 -12.13
CA ASN A 95 11.39 1.23 -12.34
C ASN A 95 10.82 2.62 -12.06
N GLU A 96 9.57 2.90 -12.47
CA GLU A 96 8.94 4.20 -12.20
C GLU A 96 8.77 4.46 -10.70
N THR A 97 8.40 3.42 -9.93
CA THR A 97 8.13 3.54 -8.49
C THR A 97 9.38 3.73 -7.62
N LYS A 98 10.58 3.57 -8.17
CA LYS A 98 11.85 3.88 -7.48
C LYS A 98 12.04 5.39 -7.26
N ASN A 99 11.44 6.21 -8.13
CA ASN A 99 11.59 7.66 -8.08
C ASN A 99 10.50 8.31 -7.22
N THR A 100 10.67 9.60 -6.93
CA THR A 100 9.64 10.42 -6.28
C THR A 100 8.37 10.46 -7.13
N MET A 101 7.20 10.37 -6.48
CA MET A 101 5.92 10.40 -7.16
C MET A 101 5.56 11.84 -7.55
N GLU A 102 5.17 12.04 -8.81
CA GLU A 102 4.65 13.34 -9.27
C GLU A 102 3.26 13.65 -8.68
N TYR A 103 2.41 12.62 -8.55
CA TYR A 103 1.09 12.74 -7.93
C TYR A 103 0.84 11.59 -6.98
N SER A 104 0.18 11.86 -5.86
CA SER A 104 -0.13 10.80 -4.89
C SER A 104 -1.13 9.79 -5.44
N GLY A 105 -2.02 10.19 -6.37
CA GLY A 105 -2.92 9.26 -7.07
C GLY A 105 -2.20 8.20 -7.93
N ASN A 106 -0.90 8.37 -8.22
CA ASN A 106 -0.09 7.31 -8.82
C ASN A 106 0.00 6.09 -7.90
N ILE A 107 0.09 6.25 -6.57
CA ILE A 107 0.11 5.14 -5.61
C ILE A 107 -1.15 4.28 -5.75
N ARG A 108 -2.32 4.91 -5.84
CA ARG A 108 -3.59 4.20 -6.08
C ARG A 108 -3.54 3.44 -7.40
N THR A 109 -3.09 4.11 -8.47
CA THR A 109 -3.06 3.52 -9.81
C THR A 109 -2.10 2.33 -9.87
N TYR A 110 -0.90 2.45 -9.32
CA TYR A 110 0.05 1.34 -9.23
C TYR A 110 -0.49 0.17 -8.40
N SER A 111 -1.26 0.41 -7.32
CA SER A 111 -1.89 -0.68 -6.57
C SER A 111 -2.94 -1.46 -7.40
N ILE A 112 -3.62 -0.80 -8.33
CA ILE A 112 -4.58 -1.44 -9.26
C ILE A 112 -3.83 -2.26 -10.31
N ILE A 113 -2.72 -1.71 -10.83
CA ILE A 113 -1.86 -2.42 -11.78
C ILE A 113 -1.28 -3.68 -11.12
N LEU A 114 -0.75 -3.55 -9.90
CA LEU A 114 -0.21 -4.68 -9.12
C LEU A 114 -1.24 -5.79 -8.93
N GLU A 115 -2.46 -5.42 -8.59
CA GLU A 115 -3.56 -6.37 -8.41
C GLU A 115 -3.82 -7.15 -9.70
N HIS A 116 -3.95 -6.45 -10.84
CA HIS A 116 -4.12 -7.08 -12.15
C HIS A 116 -2.97 -8.01 -12.53
N LEU A 117 -1.72 -7.54 -12.37
CA LEU A 117 -0.54 -8.36 -12.66
C LEU A 117 -0.52 -9.62 -11.81
N SER A 118 -0.77 -9.49 -10.50
CA SER A 118 -0.76 -10.62 -9.57
C SER A 118 -1.84 -11.68 -9.87
N GLN A 119 -3.00 -11.25 -10.37
CA GLN A 119 -4.11 -12.14 -10.75
C GLN A 119 -3.85 -12.88 -12.06
N GLN A 120 -2.97 -12.37 -12.92
CA GLN A 120 -2.58 -12.99 -14.19
C GLN A 120 -1.39 -13.96 -14.04
N LEU A 121 -0.74 -14.00 -12.86
CA LEU A 121 0.40 -14.88 -12.61
C LEU A 121 -0.02 -16.35 -12.75
N GLY A 122 0.76 -17.12 -13.52
CA GLY A 122 0.47 -18.51 -13.88
C GLY A 122 -0.12 -18.72 -15.29
N ASP A 123 -0.60 -17.66 -15.94
CA ASP A 123 -1.08 -17.71 -17.34
C ASP A 123 -0.07 -17.10 -18.35
N VAL A 124 1.09 -16.62 -17.87
CA VAL A 124 2.10 -15.90 -18.65
C VAL A 124 3.41 -16.70 -18.69
N SER A 125 4.12 -16.69 -19.82
CA SER A 125 5.41 -17.37 -19.99
C SER A 125 6.53 -16.86 -19.08
N ASP A 126 6.41 -15.60 -18.62
CA ASP A 126 7.45 -14.87 -17.88
C ASP A 126 7.03 -14.61 -16.43
N ASN A 127 6.43 -15.61 -15.80
CA ASN A 127 5.83 -15.47 -14.48
C ASN A 127 6.82 -15.04 -13.39
N ASN A 128 8.05 -15.56 -13.43
CA ASN A 128 9.13 -15.17 -12.51
C ASN A 128 9.49 -13.68 -12.61
N ILE A 129 9.66 -13.15 -13.83
CA ILE A 129 10.01 -11.74 -14.05
C ILE A 129 8.89 -10.84 -13.52
N THR A 130 7.65 -11.18 -13.86
CA THR A 130 6.46 -10.44 -13.43
C THR A 130 6.32 -10.49 -11.90
N SER A 131 6.56 -11.65 -11.29
CA SER A 131 6.52 -11.85 -9.84
C SER A 131 7.53 -10.97 -9.11
N PHE A 132 8.81 -10.97 -9.52
CA PHE A 132 9.80 -10.11 -8.89
C PHE A 132 9.50 -8.62 -9.09
N ALA A 133 8.96 -8.23 -10.24
CA ALA A 133 8.56 -6.85 -10.49
C ALA A 133 7.37 -6.40 -9.61
N VAL A 134 6.42 -7.29 -9.33
CA VAL A 134 5.32 -7.04 -8.37
C VAL A 134 5.88 -6.82 -6.97
N LEU A 135 6.80 -7.70 -6.52
CA LEU A 135 7.44 -7.57 -5.20
C LEU A 135 8.27 -6.30 -5.08
N ASP A 136 9.02 -5.92 -6.12
CA ASP A 136 9.82 -4.68 -6.16
C ASP A 136 8.93 -3.44 -6.11
N THR A 137 7.84 -3.43 -6.88
CA THR A 137 6.92 -2.30 -6.88
C THR A 137 6.21 -2.16 -5.54
N ALA A 138 5.76 -3.27 -4.94
CA ALA A 138 5.19 -3.26 -3.60
C ALA A 138 6.20 -2.72 -2.58
N ASN A 139 7.45 -3.15 -2.65
CA ASN A 139 8.52 -2.64 -1.77
C ASN A 139 8.69 -1.13 -1.94
N ASN A 140 8.76 -0.66 -3.18
CA ASN A 140 8.93 0.76 -3.47
C ASN A 140 7.72 1.59 -2.98
N LEU A 141 6.49 1.11 -3.12
CA LEU A 141 5.28 1.84 -2.69
C LEU A 141 5.16 1.95 -1.16
N LEU A 142 5.71 0.98 -0.43
CA LEU A 142 5.72 0.96 1.03
C LEU A 142 6.91 1.72 1.64
N ASP A 143 7.75 2.34 0.80
CA ASP A 143 8.93 3.08 1.23
C ASP A 143 8.58 4.33 2.03
N GLU A 144 9.33 4.58 3.12
CA GLU A 144 9.12 5.73 4.00
C GLU A 144 9.25 7.08 3.29
N SER A 145 10.06 7.17 2.22
CA SER A 145 10.17 8.39 1.41
C SER A 145 8.86 8.82 0.75
N LYS A 146 7.88 7.89 0.65
CA LYS A 146 6.55 8.13 0.09
C LYS A 146 5.50 8.44 1.15
N GLU A 147 5.83 8.45 2.45
CA GLU A 147 4.90 8.75 3.56
C GLU A 147 4.09 10.02 3.28
N ALA A 148 4.82 11.03 2.83
CA ALA A 148 4.36 12.32 2.38
C ALA A 148 3.14 12.21 1.40
N ASP A 149 3.22 11.31 0.43
CA ASP A 149 2.16 11.11 -0.57
C ASP A 149 1.00 10.27 -0.01
N TRP A 150 1.32 9.31 0.86
CA TRP A 150 0.33 8.54 1.59
C TRP A 150 -0.54 9.42 2.50
N GLU A 151 0.02 10.42 3.17
CA GLU A 151 -0.71 11.34 4.06
C GLU A 151 -1.86 12.11 3.39
N GLN A 152 -1.83 12.27 2.06
CA GLN A 152 -2.89 12.96 1.34
C GLN A 152 -4.19 12.13 1.27
N PHE A 153 -4.09 10.81 1.47
CA PHE A 153 -5.23 9.89 1.47
C PHE A 153 -5.89 9.81 2.86
N SER A 154 -7.22 9.69 2.86
CA SER A 154 -7.93 9.32 4.08
C SER A 154 -7.53 7.92 4.54
N VAL A 155 -7.64 7.66 5.84
CA VAL A 155 -7.34 6.33 6.44
C VAL A 155 -8.05 5.20 5.69
N LYS A 156 -9.33 5.39 5.35
CA LYS A 156 -10.10 4.42 4.56
C LYS A 156 -9.45 4.14 3.20
N LYS A 157 -9.04 5.17 2.46
CA LYS A 157 -8.36 5.01 1.16
C LYS A 157 -6.99 4.35 1.32
N LYS A 158 -6.20 4.76 2.32
CA LYS A 158 -4.91 4.12 2.65
C LYS A 158 -5.07 2.62 2.85
N MET A 159 -6.03 2.22 3.68
CA MET A 159 -6.34 0.81 3.96
C MET A 159 -6.72 0.04 2.69
N THR A 160 -7.57 0.60 1.82
CA THR A 160 -7.93 -0.04 0.56
C THR A 160 -6.73 -0.25 -0.35
N ILE A 161 -5.88 0.76 -0.50
CA ILE A 161 -4.69 0.70 -1.36
C ILE A 161 -3.67 -0.30 -0.79
N VAL A 162 -3.38 -0.22 0.52
CA VAL A 162 -2.47 -1.16 1.19
C VAL A 162 -2.98 -2.59 1.07
N SER A 163 -4.28 -2.83 1.31
CA SER A 163 -4.87 -4.17 1.13
C SER A 163 -4.62 -4.72 -0.27
N LYS A 164 -4.80 -3.92 -1.33
CA LYS A 164 -4.49 -4.35 -2.71
C LYS A 164 -3.02 -4.73 -2.88
N ILE A 165 -2.11 -3.92 -2.34
CA ILE A 165 -0.68 -4.20 -2.39
C ILE A 165 -0.37 -5.53 -1.67
N LEU A 166 -0.89 -5.72 -0.46
CA LEU A 166 -0.61 -6.92 0.33
C LEU A 166 -1.17 -8.19 -0.33
N THR A 167 -2.43 -8.13 -0.80
CA THR A 167 -3.03 -9.24 -1.54
C THR A 167 -2.27 -9.54 -2.83
N SER A 168 -1.75 -8.53 -3.53
CA SER A 168 -0.92 -8.74 -4.72
C SER A 168 0.37 -9.48 -4.39
N VAL A 169 1.05 -9.09 -3.30
CA VAL A 169 2.25 -9.78 -2.80
C VAL A 169 1.93 -11.24 -2.44
N GLU A 170 0.85 -11.49 -1.73
CA GLU A 170 0.42 -12.84 -1.35
C GLU A 170 0.13 -13.72 -2.57
N ASN A 171 -0.64 -13.22 -3.53
CA ASN A 171 -0.94 -13.92 -4.78
C ASN A 171 0.33 -14.26 -5.57
N THR A 172 1.28 -13.31 -5.63
CA THR A 172 2.58 -13.54 -6.25
C THR A 172 3.36 -14.66 -5.58
N VAL A 173 3.40 -14.68 -4.24
CA VAL A 173 4.07 -15.73 -3.48
C VAL A 173 3.42 -17.09 -3.69
N VAL A 174 2.09 -17.17 -3.72
CA VAL A 174 1.39 -18.43 -4.06
C VAL A 174 1.81 -18.93 -5.44
N SER A 175 1.89 -18.04 -6.42
CA SER A 175 2.33 -18.39 -7.78
C SER A 175 3.75 -18.96 -7.78
N LEU A 176 4.70 -18.30 -7.12
CA LEU A 176 6.09 -18.77 -7.00
C LEU A 176 6.22 -20.13 -6.29
N VAL A 177 5.48 -20.34 -5.21
CA VAL A 177 5.42 -21.63 -4.50
C VAL A 177 4.89 -22.73 -5.41
N ASN A 178 3.83 -22.45 -6.18
CA ASN A 178 3.26 -23.41 -7.12
C ASN A 178 4.22 -23.77 -8.25
N GLU A 179 4.99 -22.80 -8.78
CA GLU A 179 5.96 -23.04 -9.85
C GLU A 179 7.15 -23.88 -9.39
N THR A 180 7.59 -23.66 -8.15
CA THR A 180 8.73 -24.37 -7.58
C THR A 180 8.35 -25.73 -6.97
N ASP A 181 7.05 -26.02 -6.86
CA ASP A 181 6.48 -27.18 -6.16
C ASP A 181 7.06 -27.37 -4.75
N GLY A 182 7.35 -26.26 -4.06
CA GLY A 182 8.10 -26.30 -2.81
C GLY A 182 8.04 -25.00 -2.01
N ASP A 183 8.73 -25.04 -0.87
CA ASP A 183 8.80 -23.91 0.05
C ASP A 183 9.59 -22.76 -0.60
N LEU A 184 9.10 -21.54 -0.40
CA LEU A 184 9.79 -20.34 -0.81
C LEU A 184 10.70 -19.90 0.34
N SER A 185 12.01 -20.00 0.10
CA SER A 185 13.01 -19.44 1.00
C SER A 185 12.80 -17.94 1.21
N LEU A 186 13.31 -17.40 2.31
CA LEU A 186 13.19 -15.99 2.69
C LEU A 186 13.45 -15.04 1.51
N ILE A 187 12.44 -14.27 1.12
CA ILE A 187 12.59 -13.10 0.25
C ILE A 187 12.67 -11.87 1.14
N GLN A 188 13.84 -11.23 1.13
CA GLN A 188 14.08 -10.00 1.88
C GLN A 188 14.05 -8.79 0.93
N LYS A 189 13.22 -7.80 1.27
CA LYS A 189 13.18 -6.46 0.69
C LYS A 189 13.39 -5.43 1.80
N ASP A 190 13.55 -4.16 1.43
CA ASP A 190 13.82 -3.10 2.40
C ASP A 190 12.62 -2.85 3.33
N ASN A 191 11.40 -2.92 2.78
CA ASN A 191 10.15 -2.58 3.46
C ASN A 191 9.31 -3.79 3.89
N PHE A 192 9.70 -5.02 3.50
CA PHE A 192 9.12 -6.25 4.01
C PHE A 192 10.05 -7.45 3.84
N ALA A 193 9.82 -8.49 4.64
CA ALA A 193 10.42 -9.80 4.50
C ALA A 193 9.33 -10.86 4.48
N LEU A 194 9.43 -11.84 3.59
CA LEU A 194 8.44 -12.91 3.48
C LEU A 194 9.05 -14.30 3.35
N GLU A 195 8.33 -15.28 3.85
CA GLU A 195 8.64 -16.71 3.74
C GLU A 195 7.34 -17.44 3.44
N ALA A 196 7.39 -18.50 2.63
CA ALA A 196 6.21 -19.31 2.39
C ALA A 196 6.51 -20.79 2.41
N LYS A 197 5.54 -21.55 2.94
CA LYS A 197 5.59 -23.00 3.04
C LYS A 197 4.43 -23.63 2.27
N LEU A 198 4.74 -24.64 1.47
CA LEU A 198 3.74 -25.49 0.85
C LEU A 198 3.35 -26.61 1.81
N ILE A 199 2.07 -26.66 2.15
CA ILE A 199 1.46 -27.74 2.93
C ILE A 199 0.73 -28.63 1.96
N ARG A 200 1.18 -29.88 1.82
CA ARG A 200 0.59 -30.81 0.85
C ARG A 200 -0.63 -31.50 1.43
N ALA A 201 -1.63 -31.75 0.60
CA ALA A 201 -2.86 -32.43 0.99
C ALA A 201 -2.65 -33.85 1.55
N ASP A 202 -1.55 -34.50 1.16
CA ASP A 202 -1.16 -35.84 1.57
C ASP A 202 -0.21 -35.86 2.77
N GLU A 203 0.13 -34.69 3.34
CA GLU A 203 1.00 -34.57 4.49
C GLU A 203 0.30 -35.08 5.76
N LYS A 204 0.62 -36.33 6.14
CA LYS A 204 -0.06 -37.03 7.26
C LYS A 204 0.33 -36.55 8.66
N VAL A 205 1.39 -35.75 8.79
CA VAL A 205 1.92 -35.29 10.08
C VAL A 205 2.20 -33.80 10.00
N LEU A 206 1.19 -33.02 10.32
CA LEU A 206 1.35 -31.59 10.56
C LEU A 206 1.92 -31.37 11.96
N LYS A 207 2.70 -30.30 12.13
CA LYS A 207 3.23 -29.83 13.41
C LYS A 207 2.83 -28.38 13.58
N ASP A 208 2.89 -27.89 14.82
CA ASP A 208 2.78 -26.45 15.07
C ASP A 208 3.80 -25.72 14.19
N PHE A 209 3.33 -24.73 13.46
CA PHE A 209 4.21 -23.88 12.68
C PHE A 209 4.58 -22.66 13.50
N LYS A 210 5.87 -22.49 13.79
CA LYS A 210 6.37 -21.29 14.46
C LYS A 210 7.22 -20.48 13.48
N TYR A 211 6.70 -19.32 13.10
CA TYR A 211 7.43 -18.31 12.37
C TYR A 211 8.12 -17.36 13.34
N ILE A 212 9.41 -17.15 13.14
CA ILE A 212 10.20 -16.11 13.82
C ILE A 212 10.70 -15.20 12.71
N PRO A 213 10.24 -13.93 12.64
CA PRO A 213 10.67 -13.03 11.59
C PRO A 213 12.20 -12.87 11.61
N PRO A 214 12.84 -12.96 10.44
CA PRO A 214 14.26 -12.65 10.33
C PRO A 214 14.46 -11.15 10.55
N PRO A 215 15.62 -10.71 11.06
CA PRO A 215 15.89 -9.29 11.20
C PRO A 215 15.84 -8.60 9.83
N ILE A 216 14.91 -7.66 9.65
CA ILE A 216 14.91 -6.76 8.49
C ILE A 216 16.13 -5.83 8.62
N LEU A 217 17.12 -6.05 7.76
CA LEU A 217 18.34 -5.23 7.70
C LEU A 217 18.03 -3.92 6.96
N ASN A 218 17.30 -3.00 7.61
CA ASN A 218 17.19 -1.64 7.09
C ASN A 218 18.47 -0.87 7.47
N ASN A 219 19.17 -0.32 6.46
CA ASN A 219 20.43 0.42 6.62
C ASN A 219 20.30 1.65 7.56
N ASN A 220 19.08 2.13 7.81
CA ASN A 220 18.81 3.34 8.57
C ASN A 220 18.45 3.12 10.05
N THR A 221 18.14 1.89 10.47
CA THR A 221 17.74 1.59 11.85
C THR A 221 18.69 0.58 12.48
N LYS A 222 19.60 1.07 13.33
CA LYS A 222 20.45 0.29 14.25
C LYS A 222 19.65 -0.36 15.40
N GLU A 223 18.38 -0.66 15.20
CA GLU A 223 17.65 -1.48 16.16
C GLU A 223 17.80 -2.92 15.69
N ALA A 224 18.75 -3.62 16.31
CA ALA A 224 18.73 -5.07 16.32
C ALA A 224 17.36 -5.47 16.88
N SER A 225 16.43 -5.81 16.00
CA SER A 225 15.16 -6.42 16.37
C SER A 225 15.51 -7.59 17.28
N ASP A 226 15.13 -7.52 18.56
CA ASP A 226 15.21 -8.65 19.48
C ASP A 226 14.36 -9.76 18.85
N ALA A 227 15.00 -10.64 18.06
CA ALA A 227 14.37 -11.71 17.30
C ALA A 227 13.54 -12.67 18.17
N ASN A 228 13.67 -12.57 19.50
CA ASN A 228 12.95 -13.35 20.48
C ASN A 228 11.58 -12.79 20.89
N GLN A 229 11.18 -11.58 20.49
CA GLN A 229 9.91 -10.98 20.94
C GLN A 229 8.76 -11.08 19.94
N LYS A 230 9.04 -11.44 18.69
CA LYS A 230 8.03 -11.51 17.63
C LYS A 230 7.98 -12.93 17.08
N SER A 231 6.85 -13.61 17.26
CA SER A 231 6.64 -14.90 16.62
C SER A 231 5.16 -15.12 16.35
N ILE A 232 4.85 -15.73 15.22
CA ILE A 232 3.52 -16.26 14.95
C ILE A 232 3.59 -17.77 15.13
N THR A 233 2.67 -18.35 15.90
CA THR A 233 2.51 -19.79 16.00
C THR A 233 1.13 -20.18 15.49
N ILE A 234 1.09 -21.07 14.50
CA ILE A 234 -0.14 -21.67 14.00
C ILE A 234 -0.23 -23.09 14.57
N PRO A 235 -1.21 -23.35 15.44
CA PRO A 235 -1.39 -24.67 16.03
C PRO A 235 -1.66 -25.74 14.96
N LYS A 236 -1.13 -26.94 15.19
CA LYS A 236 -1.39 -28.11 14.35
C LYS A 236 -2.88 -28.34 14.15
N ASP A 237 -3.70 -28.25 15.20
CA ASP A 237 -5.14 -28.51 15.12
C ASP A 237 -5.86 -27.57 14.15
N THR A 238 -5.37 -26.33 14.02
CA THR A 238 -5.85 -25.37 13.02
C THR A 238 -5.52 -25.84 11.61
N LEU A 239 -4.29 -26.31 11.38
CA LEU A 239 -3.86 -26.84 10.09
C LEU A 239 -4.61 -28.13 9.73
N ASP A 240 -4.77 -29.07 10.67
CA ASP A 240 -5.48 -30.34 10.51
C ASP A 240 -6.96 -30.10 10.11
N THR A 241 -7.60 -29.08 10.70
CA THR A 241 -8.98 -28.70 10.35
C THR A 241 -9.07 -28.24 8.90
N ILE A 242 -8.07 -27.51 8.40
CA ILE A 242 -8.11 -26.87 7.09
C ILE A 242 -7.64 -27.83 5.96
N THR A 243 -6.67 -28.70 6.23
CA THR A 243 -6.18 -29.72 5.26
C THR A 243 -7.13 -30.89 5.05
N SER A 244 -8.15 -31.04 5.89
CA SER A 244 -9.26 -31.99 5.66
C SER A 244 -9.97 -31.80 4.30
N SER A 245 -9.77 -30.63 3.67
CA SER A 245 -10.20 -30.28 2.30
C SER A 245 -9.51 -31.06 1.17
N LYS A 246 -8.44 -31.82 1.44
CA LYS A 246 -7.59 -32.50 0.43
C LYS A 246 -6.99 -31.57 -0.62
N GLU A 247 -6.87 -30.28 -0.33
CA GLU A 247 -6.22 -29.31 -1.20
C GLU A 247 -4.82 -28.98 -0.66
N ASN A 248 -3.88 -28.72 -1.56
CA ASN A 248 -2.59 -28.14 -1.17
C ASN A 248 -2.84 -26.72 -0.67
N LEU A 249 -2.10 -26.29 0.34
CA LEU A 249 -2.20 -24.95 0.92
C LEU A 249 -0.84 -24.29 0.93
N THR A 250 -0.81 -22.99 0.69
CA THR A 250 0.37 -22.15 0.85
C THR A 250 0.20 -21.30 2.08
N LEU A 251 1.09 -21.48 3.05
CA LEU A 251 1.18 -20.68 4.25
C LEU A 251 2.26 -19.62 4.05
N ILE A 252 1.88 -18.35 4.13
CA ILE A 252 2.75 -17.19 3.88
C ILE A 252 2.91 -16.42 5.19
N PHE A 253 4.14 -16.08 5.53
CA PHE A 253 4.46 -15.15 6.60
C PHE A 253 5.11 -13.90 6.02
N THR A 254 4.69 -12.74 6.49
CA THR A 254 5.28 -11.46 6.08
C THR A 254 5.48 -10.58 7.30
N GLU A 255 6.69 -10.06 7.49
CA GLU A 255 6.95 -8.92 8.37
C GLU A 255 7.07 -7.65 7.51
N TYR A 256 6.36 -6.61 7.90
CA TYR A 256 6.45 -5.31 7.25
C TYR A 256 7.26 -4.34 8.10
N ASN A 257 8.06 -3.52 7.44
CA ASN A 257 8.76 -2.42 8.08
C ASN A 257 7.96 -1.12 7.88
N ASP A 258 7.74 -0.38 8.97
CA ASP A 258 7.18 0.98 8.98
C ASP A 258 5.78 1.16 8.34
N ILE A 259 5.11 0.08 7.94
CA ILE A 259 3.76 0.14 7.37
C ILE A 259 2.74 0.69 8.39
N GLU A 260 3.00 0.52 9.68
CA GLU A 260 2.21 1.10 10.76
C GLU A 260 2.22 2.63 10.73
N LYS A 261 3.31 3.27 10.26
CA LYS A 261 3.39 4.73 10.06
C LYS A 261 2.46 5.16 8.92
N LEU A 262 2.47 4.42 7.81
CA LEU A 262 1.59 4.68 6.67
C LEU A 262 0.11 4.56 7.06
N LEU A 263 -0.21 3.57 7.90
CA LEU A 263 -1.57 3.25 8.34
C LEU A 263 -2.04 4.03 9.58
N GLN A 264 -1.23 4.94 10.14
CA GLN A 264 -1.66 5.74 11.29
C GLN A 264 -2.97 6.47 10.96
N PRO A 265 -3.94 6.44 11.89
CA PRO A 265 -5.14 7.25 11.74
C PRO A 265 -4.74 8.73 11.74
N ILE A 266 -5.44 9.53 10.91
CA ILE A 266 -5.27 10.98 10.96
C ILE A 266 -5.63 11.41 12.38
N GLN A 267 -4.67 11.98 13.10
CA GLN A 267 -4.86 12.42 14.47
C GLN A 267 -6.03 13.41 14.51
N SER A 268 -7.12 13.01 15.16
CA SER A 268 -8.21 13.92 15.53
C SER A 268 -7.92 14.47 16.92
N ASP A 269 -8.28 15.72 17.17
CA ASP A 269 -7.90 16.49 18.37
C ASP A 269 -8.24 15.85 19.74
N ASN A 270 -8.96 14.72 19.79
CA ASN A 270 -9.46 14.12 21.04
C ASN A 270 -9.26 12.60 21.21
N VAL A 271 -8.63 11.87 20.27
CA VAL A 271 -8.30 10.44 20.44
C VAL A 271 -6.98 10.10 19.74
N GLU A 272 -5.92 9.87 20.52
CA GLU A 272 -4.61 9.46 20.02
C GLU A 272 -4.47 7.93 20.11
N ARG A 273 -5.15 7.22 19.21
CA ARG A 273 -4.90 5.79 19.01
C ARG A 273 -3.79 5.64 17.98
N ILE A 274 -2.61 5.25 18.44
CA ILE A 274 -1.45 4.99 17.58
C ILE A 274 -1.26 3.48 17.40
N LEU A 275 -0.84 3.09 16.20
CA LEU A 275 -0.23 1.77 16.00
C LEU A 275 1.17 1.80 16.63
N ASN A 276 1.37 1.02 17.69
CA ASN A 276 2.62 0.98 18.48
C ASN A 276 3.34 -0.38 18.35
N SER A 277 3.16 -1.04 17.21
CA SER A 277 3.80 -2.33 16.92
C SER A 277 4.04 -2.46 15.43
N LYS A 278 5.12 -3.14 15.06
CA LYS A 278 5.30 -3.63 13.69
C LYS A 278 4.16 -4.56 13.30
N ILE A 279 3.86 -4.61 12.01
CA ILE A 279 2.83 -5.48 11.46
C ILE A 279 3.49 -6.76 10.94
N ILE A 280 3.01 -7.89 11.41
CA ILE A 280 3.36 -9.22 10.90
C ILE A 280 2.05 -9.89 10.48
N SER A 281 2.04 -10.50 9.30
CA SER A 281 0.90 -11.25 8.79
C SER A 281 1.25 -12.74 8.65
N ALA A 282 0.21 -13.56 8.77
CA ALA A 282 0.22 -14.96 8.40
C ALA A 282 -1.06 -15.25 7.60
N SER A 283 -0.88 -15.78 6.40
CA SER A 283 -1.96 -15.99 5.44
C SER A 283 -1.91 -17.42 4.94
N LEU A 284 -3.07 -18.09 4.97
CA LEU A 284 -3.20 -19.46 4.48
C LEU A 284 -4.11 -19.44 3.25
N LEU A 285 -3.52 -19.79 2.11
CA LEU A 285 -4.15 -19.71 0.80
C LEU A 285 -4.17 -21.08 0.15
N LYS A 286 -5.15 -21.33 -0.72
CA LYS A 286 -5.20 -22.58 -1.49
C LYS A 286 -4.11 -22.58 -2.57
N ALA A 287 -3.34 -23.65 -2.66
CA ALA A 287 -2.48 -23.91 -3.80
C ALA A 287 -3.37 -24.37 -4.97
N ASN A 288 -3.90 -23.37 -5.70
CA ASN A 288 -4.75 -23.45 -6.89
C ASN A 288 -6.20 -23.93 -6.75
N LYS A 289 -7.12 -22.98 -6.90
CA LYS A 289 -7.96 -22.87 -8.12
C LYS A 289 -7.97 -21.42 -8.57
N ARG A 290 -7.90 -21.18 -9.88
CA ARG A 290 -8.30 -19.91 -10.52
C ARG A 290 -9.64 -19.48 -9.91
N VAL A 291 -9.67 -18.35 -9.20
CA VAL A 291 -10.92 -17.71 -8.81
C VAL A 291 -10.87 -16.29 -9.34
N SER A 292 -11.40 -16.13 -10.55
CA SER A 292 -12.04 -14.89 -10.97
C SER A 292 -13.29 -14.69 -10.10
N GLY A 293 -13.08 -14.13 -8.90
CA GLY A 293 -14.11 -13.93 -7.88
C GLY A 293 -13.47 -13.44 -6.57
N PRO A 294 -14.25 -12.87 -5.64
CA PRO A 294 -13.71 -12.35 -4.40
C PRO A 294 -13.03 -13.48 -3.63
N PHE A 295 -11.72 -13.32 -3.39
CA PHE A 295 -10.87 -14.27 -2.69
C PHE A 295 -11.35 -14.47 -1.25
N GLU A 296 -11.64 -15.71 -0.86
CA GLU A 296 -11.80 -16.11 0.54
C GLU A 296 -10.44 -16.61 1.08
N GLY A 297 -9.57 -15.66 1.44
CA GLY A 297 -8.40 -15.95 2.26
C GLY A 297 -8.80 -16.04 3.73
N PHE A 298 -8.39 -17.09 4.44
CA PHE A 298 -8.47 -17.13 5.90
C PHE A 298 -7.25 -16.37 6.46
N ILE A 299 -7.42 -15.06 6.66
CA ILE A 299 -6.37 -14.21 7.24
C ILE A 299 -6.36 -14.45 8.75
N TYR A 300 -5.44 -15.30 9.23
CA TYR A 300 -5.48 -15.77 10.62
C TYR A 300 -4.92 -14.76 11.64
N TYR A 301 -4.24 -13.70 11.22
CA TYR A 301 -3.91 -12.56 12.09
C TYR A 301 -3.92 -11.23 11.33
N THR A 302 -5.12 -10.79 10.97
CA THR A 302 -5.43 -9.36 10.91
C THR A 302 -6.52 -9.01 11.91
N LYS A 303 -6.82 -9.82 12.93
CA LYS A 303 -7.91 -9.50 13.87
C LYS A 303 -7.78 -8.10 14.46
N GLN A 304 -6.59 -7.62 14.83
CA GLN A 304 -6.40 -6.24 15.28
C GLN A 304 -6.50 -5.20 14.15
N LEU A 305 -5.99 -5.49 12.94
CA LEU A 305 -6.09 -4.57 11.79
C LEU A 305 -7.53 -4.49 11.27
N MET A 306 -8.25 -5.61 11.21
CA MET A 306 -9.64 -5.76 10.79
C MET A 306 -10.61 -5.29 11.86
N GLU A 307 -10.33 -5.49 13.15
CA GLU A 307 -11.08 -4.84 14.24
C GLU A 307 -10.82 -3.34 14.26
N PHE A 308 -9.60 -2.88 13.97
CA PHE A 308 -9.30 -1.48 13.75
C PHE A 308 -10.03 -0.94 12.51
N ILE A 309 -10.05 -1.67 11.39
CA ILE A 309 -10.80 -1.34 10.18
C ILE A 309 -12.29 -1.25 10.52
N ASN A 310 -12.88 -2.25 11.18
CA ASN A 310 -14.30 -2.29 11.52
C ASN A 310 -14.70 -1.23 12.55
N ALA A 311 -13.81 -0.89 13.49
CA ALA A 311 -14.03 0.16 14.47
C ALA A 311 -13.99 1.57 13.84
N HIS A 312 -13.34 1.74 12.68
CA HIS A 312 -13.18 3.05 12.01
C HIS A 312 -13.86 3.15 10.63
N SER A 313 -14.42 2.05 10.10
CA SER A 313 -15.09 2.01 8.79
C SER A 313 -16.59 2.22 8.86
N GLY A 314 -17.22 2.05 10.04
CA GLY A 314 -18.66 2.20 10.21
C GLY A 314 -19.42 1.44 9.12
N ILE A 315 -19.50 0.10 9.26
CA ILE A 315 -20.20 -0.91 8.42
C ILE A 315 -19.21 -1.82 7.66
N PHE A 316 -19.24 -3.12 7.99
CA PHE A 316 -19.61 -4.23 7.09
C PHE A 316 -20.01 -5.45 7.93
N HIS A 317 -21.28 -5.84 7.82
CA HIS A 317 -21.83 -7.16 8.18
C HIS A 317 -21.89 -8.01 6.91
#